data_AF-A0A367Z1L5-F1
#
_entry.id   AF-A0A367Z1L5-F1
#
_cell.length_a   1.000
_cell.length_b   1.000
_cell.length_c   1.000
_cell.angle_alpha   90.00
_cell.angle_beta   90.00
_cell.angle_gamma   90.00
#
_symmetry.space_group_name_H-M   'P 1'
#
loop_
_entity.id
_entity.type
_entity.pdbx_description
1 polymer ?
#
loop_
_entity_poly.entity_id
_entity_poly.type
_entity_poly.pdbx_seq_one_letter_code
_entity_poly.pdbx_strand_id
1 'polypeptide(L)'
;MFEINLGIYNEMLRYEKDMDKLRALALWITDYDEQRMIPGLLNPREYVFTLIKHYSEKFAEDILEYGRIEAGTIDLFHSSLFSINLLLGITDDDIGRASELQRYRNSGFWEMRRVIGQFADVAEEVVRDGIEHIITAAVSGCVIGEYLAKVIAKNHQKSIEVDHMVFSRQGIDPLKGYLPESFRLMGDRVLLVDDAVMETKTAQVMLDTLAEISPHCEISILAVDIDPDTRMSGFLDRFVRVYTFDE
;
A
#
# COMPACT_ATOMS: atom_id res chain seq x y z
N MET A 1 8.56 3.21 -31.25
CA MET A 1 8.47 4.67 -31.07
C MET A 1 7.39 4.88 -30.03
N PHE A 2 7.80 5.03 -28.77
CA PHE A 2 6.89 5.05 -27.62
C PHE A 2 6.23 6.44 -27.52
N GLU A 3 5.07 6.60 -28.14
CA GLU A 3 4.09 7.53 -27.60
C GLU A 3 3.65 6.96 -26.25
N ILE A 4 4.37 7.33 -25.18
CA ILE A 4 3.74 7.42 -23.87
C ILE A 4 2.61 8.44 -24.09
N ASN A 5 1.40 7.93 -24.32
CA ASN A 5 0.22 8.73 -24.59
C ASN A 5 0.15 9.77 -23.47
N LEU A 6 0.32 11.06 -23.79
CA LEU A 6 0.42 12.14 -22.78
C LEU A 6 -0.76 12.09 -21.78
N GLY A 7 -1.92 11.57 -22.20
CA GLY A 7 -3.06 11.31 -21.32
C GLY A 7 -2.77 10.31 -20.18
N ILE A 8 -2.01 9.26 -20.45
CA ILE A 8 -1.61 8.22 -19.48
C ILE A 8 -0.65 8.79 -18.42
N TYR A 9 0.37 9.53 -18.86
CA TYR A 9 1.33 10.14 -17.95
C TYR A 9 0.68 11.21 -17.06
N ASN A 10 -0.26 11.98 -17.62
CA ASN A 10 -1.03 12.97 -16.85
C ASN A 10 -1.98 12.31 -15.84
N GLU A 11 -2.51 11.13 -16.15
CA GLU A 11 -3.35 10.36 -15.24
C GLU A 11 -2.53 9.82 -14.05
N MET A 12 -1.36 9.25 -14.31
CA MET A 12 -0.42 8.81 -13.29
C MET A 12 -0.07 9.93 -12.31
N LEU A 13 0.40 11.07 -12.84
CA LEU A 13 0.79 12.21 -12.00
C LEU A 13 -0.39 12.77 -11.19
N ARG A 14 -1.61 12.70 -11.72
CA ARG A 14 -2.82 13.13 -11.02
C ARG A 14 -3.12 12.21 -9.85
N TYR A 15 -3.21 10.91 -10.09
CA TYR A 15 -3.54 9.96 -9.03
C TYR A 15 -2.44 9.90 -7.96
N GLU A 16 -1.16 9.97 -8.34
CA GLU A 16 -0.08 10.00 -7.35
C GLU A 16 -0.11 11.25 -6.47
N LYS A 17 -0.46 12.41 -7.03
CA LYS A 17 -0.69 13.63 -6.24
C LYS A 17 -1.90 13.50 -5.32
N ASP A 18 -2.94 12.79 -5.75
CA ASP A 18 -4.09 12.49 -4.91
C ASP A 18 -3.70 11.57 -3.74
N MET A 19 -2.81 10.60 -3.99
CA MET A 19 -2.27 9.71 -2.95
C MET A 19 -1.44 10.43 -1.89
N ASP A 20 -0.86 11.60 -2.18
CA ASP A 20 -0.17 12.41 -1.17
C ASP A 20 -1.08 12.80 0.01
N LYS A 21 -2.38 12.94 -0.23
CA LYS A 21 -3.36 13.18 0.85
C LYS A 21 -3.49 11.99 1.77
N LEU A 22 -3.49 10.76 1.24
CA LEU A 22 -3.46 9.54 2.05
C LEU A 22 -2.10 9.34 2.73
N ARG A 23 -1.00 9.74 2.08
CA ARG A 23 0.34 9.72 2.70
C ARG A 23 0.43 10.67 3.89
N ALA A 24 -0.19 11.85 3.80
CA ALA A 24 -0.29 12.78 4.92
C ALA A 24 -1.06 12.17 6.10
N LEU A 25 -2.17 11.46 5.81
CA LEU A 25 -2.90 10.70 6.83
C LEU A 25 -2.07 9.57 7.45
N ALA A 26 -1.29 8.85 6.64
CA ALA A 26 -0.41 7.79 7.12
C ALA A 26 0.69 8.34 8.04
N LEU A 27 1.27 9.51 7.73
CA LEU A 27 2.22 10.19 8.62
C LEU A 27 1.53 10.69 9.89
N TRP A 28 0.32 11.25 9.75
CA TRP A 28 -0.47 11.71 10.88
C TRP A 28 -0.73 10.58 11.88
N ILE A 29 -1.02 9.35 11.42
CA ILE A 29 -1.13 8.16 12.28
C ILE A 29 0.13 7.97 13.15
N THR A 30 1.30 8.17 12.57
CA THR A 30 2.58 7.87 13.22
C THR A 30 3.04 8.97 14.17
N ASP A 31 2.61 10.21 13.93
CA ASP A 31 2.89 11.38 14.76
C ASP A 31 1.76 11.65 15.78
N TYR A 32 0.69 10.85 15.77
CA TYR A 32 -0.48 11.05 16.62
C TYR A 32 -0.16 10.85 18.09
N ASP A 33 -0.43 11.88 18.89
CA ASP A 33 -0.41 11.82 20.35
C ASP A 33 -1.73 11.21 20.84
N GLU A 34 -1.67 10.04 21.48
CA GLU A 34 -2.83 9.35 22.06
C GLU A 34 -3.58 10.19 23.11
N GLN A 35 -2.93 11.20 23.70
CA GLN A 35 -3.57 12.13 24.63
C GLN A 35 -4.38 13.24 23.94
N ARG A 36 -4.22 13.41 22.62
CA ARG A 36 -4.92 14.44 21.84
C ARG A 36 -6.37 14.03 21.57
N MET A 37 -7.30 14.62 22.31
CA MET A 37 -8.72 14.43 22.00
C MET A 37 -9.15 15.18 20.73
N ILE A 38 -9.87 14.50 19.84
CA ILE A 38 -10.50 15.10 18.66
C ILE A 38 -12.02 15.06 18.87
N PRO A 39 -12.69 16.21 19.03
CA PRO A 39 -14.14 16.24 19.25
C PRO A 39 -14.90 15.47 18.16
N GLY A 40 -15.75 14.54 18.57
CA GLY A 40 -16.56 13.72 17.66
C GLY A 40 -15.87 12.48 17.10
N LEU A 41 -14.61 12.20 17.48
CA LEU A 41 -13.86 11.04 16.99
C LEU A 41 -13.25 10.25 18.16
N LEU A 42 -13.84 9.10 18.47
CA LEU A 42 -13.47 8.29 19.64
C LEU A 42 -12.11 7.59 19.48
N ASN A 43 -11.84 7.02 18.30
CA ASN A 43 -10.58 6.35 17.97
C ASN A 43 -10.00 6.97 16.70
N PRO A 44 -9.36 8.15 16.78
CA PRO A 44 -8.89 8.86 15.60
C PRO A 44 -7.92 8.07 14.73
N ARG A 45 -6.94 7.42 15.36
CA ARG A 45 -5.94 6.63 14.65
C ARG A 45 -6.57 5.47 13.86
N GLU A 46 -7.45 4.71 14.50
CA GLU A 46 -8.18 3.59 13.89
C GLU A 46 -9.10 4.05 12.75
N TYR A 47 -9.77 5.20 12.93
CA TYR A 47 -10.59 5.80 11.89
C TYR A 47 -9.75 6.14 10.65
N VAL A 48 -8.56 6.71 10.83
CA VAL A 48 -7.67 7.05 9.71
C VAL A 48 -7.15 5.81 9.00
N PHE A 49 -6.79 4.74 9.72
CA PHE A 49 -6.48 3.44 9.10
C PHE A 49 -7.64 2.95 8.24
N THR A 50 -8.87 2.98 8.77
CA THR A 50 -10.08 2.57 8.05
C THR A 50 -10.30 3.40 6.79
N LEU A 51 -10.01 4.70 6.86
CA LEU A 51 -10.16 5.62 5.72
C LEU A 51 -9.16 5.33 4.60
N ILE A 52 -7.89 5.08 4.95
CA ILE A 52 -6.86 4.67 3.98
C ILE A 52 -7.30 3.35 3.33
N LYS A 53 -7.71 2.38 4.15
CA LYS A 53 -8.15 1.06 3.66
C LYS A 53 -9.32 1.16 2.69
N HIS A 54 -10.36 1.90 3.08
CA HIS A 54 -11.54 2.14 2.24
C HIS A 54 -11.19 2.67 0.85
N TYR A 55 -10.31 3.67 0.76
CA TYR A 55 -9.98 4.27 -0.53
C TYR A 55 -9.02 3.43 -1.36
N SER A 56 -8.07 2.74 -0.73
CA SER A 56 -7.23 1.77 -1.44
C SER A 56 -8.06 0.62 -2.02
N GLU A 57 -9.01 0.09 -1.24
CA GLU A 57 -9.97 -0.92 -1.70
C GLU A 57 -10.82 -0.40 -2.87
N LYS A 58 -11.34 0.83 -2.77
CA LYS A 58 -12.19 1.40 -3.82
C LYS A 58 -11.42 1.69 -5.09
N PHE A 59 -10.20 2.18 -5.01
CA PHE A 59 -9.36 2.36 -6.20
C PHE A 59 -9.04 1.01 -6.85
N ALA A 60 -8.69 -0.01 -6.06
CA ALA A 60 -8.46 -1.35 -6.58
C ALA A 60 -9.70 -1.95 -7.29
N GLU A 61 -10.90 -1.71 -6.75
CA GLU A 61 -12.17 -2.12 -7.34
C GLU A 61 -12.41 -1.44 -8.69
N ASP A 62 -12.32 -0.11 -8.74
CA ASP A 62 -12.54 0.66 -9.96
C ASP A 62 -11.55 0.24 -11.06
N ILE A 63 -10.28 0.01 -10.70
CA ILE A 63 -9.26 -0.45 -11.64
C ILE A 63 -9.58 -1.84 -12.18
N LEU A 64 -10.05 -2.75 -11.34
CA LEU A 64 -10.39 -4.11 -11.74
C LEU A 64 -11.63 -4.15 -12.66
N GLU A 65 -12.62 -3.29 -12.39
CA GLU A 65 -13.88 -3.25 -13.14
C GLU A 65 -13.80 -2.42 -14.41
N TYR A 66 -13.15 -1.26 -14.36
CA TYR A 66 -13.19 -0.24 -15.40
C TYR A 66 -11.82 0.07 -16.02
N GLY A 67 -10.72 -0.46 -15.46
CA GLY A 67 -9.36 -0.15 -15.90
C GLY A 67 -8.89 1.27 -15.57
N ARG A 68 -9.64 1.99 -14.72
CA ARG A 68 -9.40 3.38 -14.28
C ARG A 68 -10.13 3.64 -12.97
N ILE A 69 -9.72 4.68 -12.24
CA ILE A 69 -10.50 5.17 -11.09
C ILE A 69 -11.69 5.98 -11.61
N GLU A 70 -12.89 5.73 -11.10
CA GLU A 70 -14.08 6.45 -11.53
C GLU A 70 -14.08 7.89 -11.03
N ALA A 71 -14.64 8.81 -11.83
CA ALA A 71 -14.73 10.22 -11.46
C ALA A 71 -15.54 10.42 -10.16
N GLY A 72 -16.62 9.66 -9.97
CA GLY A 72 -17.41 9.70 -8.74
C GLY A 72 -16.62 9.27 -7.50
N THR A 73 -15.76 8.26 -7.64
CA THR A 73 -14.86 7.82 -6.56
C THR A 73 -13.85 8.91 -6.21
N ILE A 74 -13.26 9.58 -7.21
CA ILE A 74 -12.34 10.72 -6.99
C ILE A 74 -13.05 11.90 -6.32
N ASP A 75 -14.27 12.26 -6.74
CA ASP A 75 -15.03 13.35 -6.13
C ASP A 75 -15.34 13.08 -4.65
N LEU A 76 -15.75 11.85 -4.33
CA LEU A 76 -15.98 11.41 -2.95
C LEU A 76 -14.68 11.39 -2.14
N PHE A 77 -13.58 10.91 -2.74
CA PHE A 77 -12.25 10.92 -2.15
C PHE A 77 -11.82 12.33 -1.76
N HIS A 78 -11.90 13.30 -2.69
CA HIS A 78 -11.52 14.68 -2.42
C HIS A 78 -12.39 15.33 -1.35
N SER A 79 -13.71 15.12 -1.39
CA SER A 79 -14.66 15.68 -0.42
C SER A 79 -14.42 15.14 0.99
N SER A 80 -14.25 13.82 1.14
CA SER A 80 -13.98 13.19 2.42
C SER A 80 -12.61 13.59 2.97
N LEU A 81 -11.57 13.59 2.12
CA LEU A 81 -10.23 13.98 2.56
C LEU A 81 -10.13 15.46 2.93
N PHE A 82 -10.85 16.34 2.25
CA PHE A 82 -10.96 17.74 2.66
C PHE A 82 -11.55 17.85 4.08
N SER A 83 -12.65 17.15 4.33
CA SER A 83 -13.36 17.20 5.61
C SER A 83 -12.52 16.61 6.75
N ILE A 84 -11.86 15.48 6.52
CA ILE A 84 -11.05 14.84 7.56
C ILE A 84 -9.77 15.64 7.82
N ASN A 85 -9.12 16.18 6.79
CA ASN A 85 -7.92 17.00 6.99
C ASN A 85 -8.22 18.23 7.83
N LEU A 86 -9.37 18.87 7.58
CA LEU A 86 -9.84 19.99 8.41
C LEU A 86 -10.04 19.56 9.88
N LEU A 87 -10.66 18.40 10.11
CA LEU A 87 -10.90 17.88 11.47
C LEU A 87 -9.60 17.53 12.20
N LEU A 88 -8.64 16.92 11.51
CA LEU A 88 -7.36 16.47 12.07
C LEU A 88 -6.31 17.59 12.16
N GLY A 89 -6.57 18.73 11.49
CA GLY A 89 -5.66 19.86 11.38
C GLY A 89 -4.49 19.60 10.43
N ILE A 90 -4.69 18.78 9.39
CA ILE A 90 -3.71 18.50 8.34
C ILE A 90 -3.82 19.60 7.28
N THR A 91 -2.69 20.22 6.97
CA THR A 91 -2.57 21.36 6.04
C THR A 91 -1.98 20.96 4.68
N ASP A 92 -2.00 21.88 3.71
CA ASP A 92 -1.32 21.67 2.43
C ASP A 92 0.20 21.50 2.59
N ASP A 93 0.80 22.15 3.61
CA ASP A 93 2.23 21.98 3.93
C ASP A 93 2.53 20.56 4.43
N ASP A 94 1.60 19.96 5.20
CA ASP A 94 1.74 18.56 5.65
C ASP A 94 1.62 17.59 4.47
N ILE A 95 0.74 17.87 3.51
CA ILE A 95 0.62 17.09 2.27
C ILE A 95 1.88 17.23 1.42
N GLY A 96 2.40 18.45 1.28
CA GLY A 96 3.68 18.70 0.60
C GLY A 96 4.84 17.95 1.25
N ARG A 97 4.93 17.99 2.59
CA ARG A 97 5.91 17.23 3.36
C ARG A 97 5.74 15.73 3.16
N ALA A 98 4.52 15.21 3.12
CA ALA A 98 4.27 13.79 2.88
C ALA A 98 4.78 13.34 1.51
N SER A 99 4.56 14.16 0.49
CA SER A 99 5.12 13.97 -0.86
C SER A 99 6.65 13.97 -0.84
N GLU A 100 7.25 14.88 -0.07
CA GLU A 100 8.72 14.99 0.01
C GLU A 100 9.39 13.80 0.71
N LEU A 101 8.70 13.20 1.69
CA LEU A 101 9.14 12.02 2.45
C LEU A 101 8.87 10.71 1.70
N GLN A 102 8.24 10.75 0.52
CA GLN A 102 8.16 9.61 -0.38
C GLN A 102 9.56 9.23 -0.85
N ARG A 103 9.92 7.98 -0.58
CA ARG A 103 11.23 7.44 -0.95
C ARG A 103 11.41 7.37 -2.47
N TYR A 104 10.37 6.95 -3.18
CA TYR A 104 10.39 6.74 -4.62
C TYR A 104 9.39 7.67 -5.31
N ARG A 105 9.86 8.83 -5.78
CA ARG A 105 9.00 9.85 -6.41
C ARG A 105 8.57 9.50 -7.85
N ASN A 106 9.26 8.55 -8.48
CA ASN A 106 8.99 8.10 -9.85
C ASN A 106 8.36 6.70 -9.90
N SER A 107 7.99 6.15 -8.74
CA SER A 107 7.26 4.89 -8.61
C SER A 107 5.96 5.17 -7.84
N GLY A 108 4.92 4.44 -8.20
CA GLY A 108 3.60 4.62 -7.64
C GLY A 108 2.70 3.45 -8.00
N PHE A 109 1.53 3.39 -7.36
CA PHE A 109 0.64 2.24 -7.55
C PHE A 109 0.18 2.14 -9.02
N TRP A 110 0.06 3.26 -9.72
CA TRP A 110 -0.40 3.29 -11.10
C TRP A 110 0.56 2.59 -12.08
N GLU A 111 1.81 2.35 -11.68
CA GLU A 111 2.77 1.59 -12.48
C GLU A 111 2.36 0.13 -12.65
N MET A 112 1.53 -0.41 -11.76
CA MET A 112 0.97 -1.76 -11.87
C MET A 112 0.22 -2.00 -13.20
N ARG A 113 -0.24 -0.93 -13.88
CA ARG A 113 -0.90 -1.01 -15.19
C ARG A 113 -0.10 -1.76 -16.25
N ARG A 114 1.24 -1.71 -16.16
CA ARG A 114 2.15 -2.37 -17.10
C ARG A 114 2.01 -3.89 -17.01
N VAL A 115 1.62 -4.38 -15.84
CA VAL A 115 1.60 -5.80 -15.48
C VAL A 115 0.21 -6.28 -15.03
N ILE A 116 -0.84 -5.46 -15.18
CA ILE A 116 -2.24 -5.80 -14.83
C ILE A 116 -2.66 -7.17 -15.42
N GLY A 117 -2.26 -7.46 -16.65
CA GLY A 117 -2.59 -8.72 -17.33
C GLY A 117 -1.98 -9.97 -16.69
N GLN A 118 -0.95 -9.81 -15.86
CA GLN A 118 -0.21 -10.90 -15.22
C GLN A 118 -0.68 -11.17 -13.77
N PHE A 119 -1.54 -10.32 -13.20
CA PHE A 119 -2.04 -10.53 -11.82
C PHE A 119 -2.85 -11.81 -11.65
N ALA A 120 -3.46 -12.34 -12.73
CA ALA A 120 -4.17 -13.62 -12.66
C ALA A 120 -3.22 -14.78 -12.39
N ASP A 121 -2.04 -14.78 -13.01
CA ASP A 121 -1.03 -15.83 -12.83
C ASP A 121 -0.46 -15.75 -11.40
N VAL A 122 -0.13 -14.54 -10.95
CA VAL A 122 0.32 -14.29 -9.57
C VAL A 122 -0.75 -14.73 -8.56
N ALA A 123 -2.03 -14.43 -8.80
CA ALA A 123 -3.12 -14.85 -7.93
C ALA A 123 -3.20 -16.38 -7.81
N GLU A 124 -3.01 -17.11 -8.91
CA GLU A 124 -2.96 -18.57 -8.89
C GLU A 124 -1.79 -19.07 -8.03
N GLU A 125 -0.61 -18.46 -8.18
CA GLU A 125 0.56 -18.84 -7.39
C GLU A 125 0.36 -18.57 -5.90
N VAL A 126 -0.17 -17.39 -5.54
CA VAL A 126 -0.47 -16.99 -4.16
C VAL A 126 -1.47 -17.94 -3.50
N VAL A 127 -2.49 -18.38 -4.25
CA VAL A 127 -3.46 -19.37 -3.77
C VAL A 127 -2.82 -20.74 -3.60
N ARG A 128 -2.03 -21.19 -4.57
CA ARG A 128 -1.32 -22.48 -4.55
C ARG A 128 -0.36 -22.59 -3.37
N ASP A 129 0.33 -21.49 -3.07
CA ASP A 129 1.29 -21.42 -1.97
C ASP A 129 0.61 -21.28 -0.61
N GLY A 130 -0.73 -21.15 -0.60
CA GLY A 130 -1.52 -21.14 0.61
C GLY A 130 -1.32 -19.87 1.43
N ILE A 131 -1.10 -18.71 0.79
CA ILE A 131 -1.11 -17.43 1.48
C ILE A 131 -2.46 -17.21 2.16
N GLU A 132 -2.43 -16.74 3.41
CA GLU A 132 -3.61 -16.60 4.30
C GLU A 132 -3.89 -15.14 4.66
N HIS A 133 -2.89 -14.26 4.56
CA HIS A 133 -3.02 -12.84 4.88
C HIS A 133 -2.06 -12.01 4.00
N ILE A 134 -2.52 -10.86 3.53
CA ILE A 134 -1.72 -9.89 2.78
C ILE A 134 -1.45 -8.67 3.65
N ILE A 135 -0.20 -8.24 3.76
CA ILE A 135 0.15 -7.00 4.46
C ILE A 135 0.86 -6.07 3.49
N THR A 136 0.27 -4.90 3.27
CA THR A 136 0.74 -3.95 2.29
C THR A 136 1.66 -2.91 2.92
N ALA A 137 2.63 -2.45 2.14
CA ALA A 137 3.58 -1.43 2.51
C ALA A 137 3.19 -0.11 1.85
N ALA A 138 3.10 0.95 2.66
CA ALA A 138 2.86 2.31 2.18
C ALA A 138 1.57 2.44 1.36
N VAL A 139 1.18 3.68 1.08
CA VAL A 139 -0.15 3.90 0.48
C VAL A 139 -0.23 3.36 -0.96
N SER A 140 0.87 3.37 -1.71
CA SER A 140 0.90 2.81 -3.06
C SER A 140 0.73 1.29 -3.06
N GLY A 141 1.48 0.57 -2.22
CA GLY A 141 1.38 -0.88 -2.08
C GLY A 141 0.00 -1.32 -1.57
N CYS A 142 -0.71 -0.47 -0.82
CA CYS A 142 -2.08 -0.73 -0.39
C CYS A 142 -3.01 -1.00 -1.59
N VAL A 143 -3.00 -0.16 -2.62
CA VAL A 143 -3.87 -0.35 -3.80
C VAL A 143 -3.52 -1.65 -4.53
N ILE A 144 -2.23 -1.96 -4.66
CA ILE A 144 -1.74 -3.17 -5.34
C ILE A 144 -2.18 -4.44 -4.60
N GLY A 145 -2.03 -4.46 -3.27
CA GLY A 145 -2.44 -5.60 -2.44
C GLY A 145 -3.95 -5.83 -2.45
N GLU A 146 -4.73 -4.75 -2.36
CA GLU A 146 -6.19 -4.82 -2.48
C GLU A 146 -6.63 -5.32 -3.86
N TYR A 147 -5.95 -4.87 -4.92
CA TYR A 147 -6.22 -5.33 -6.27
C TYR A 147 -5.96 -6.84 -6.42
N LEU A 148 -4.81 -7.32 -5.93
CA LEU A 148 -4.48 -8.73 -5.92
C LEU A 148 -5.53 -9.55 -5.15
N ALA A 149 -5.93 -9.11 -3.95
CA ALA A 149 -6.95 -9.79 -3.17
C ALA A 149 -8.30 -9.89 -3.91
N LYS A 150 -8.71 -8.84 -4.62
CA LYS A 150 -9.92 -8.85 -5.45
C LYS A 150 -9.79 -9.78 -6.66
N VAL A 151 -8.62 -9.85 -7.30
CA VAL A 151 -8.35 -10.82 -8.38
C VAL A 151 -8.45 -12.25 -7.85
N ILE A 152 -7.88 -12.53 -6.68
CA ILE A 152 -7.96 -13.84 -6.01
C ILE A 152 -9.42 -14.20 -5.72
N ALA A 153 -10.20 -13.28 -5.14
CA ALA A 153 -11.61 -13.50 -4.84
C ALA A 153 -12.43 -13.80 -6.11
N LYS A 154 -12.19 -13.03 -7.18
CA LYS A 154 -12.88 -13.18 -8.47
C LYS A 154 -12.55 -14.51 -9.17
N ASN A 155 -11.28 -14.89 -9.21
CA ASN A 155 -10.82 -16.02 -10.02
C ASN A 155 -10.81 -17.35 -9.25
N HIS A 156 -10.61 -17.32 -7.94
CA HIS A 156 -10.39 -18.52 -7.12
C HIS A 156 -11.41 -18.70 -6.00
N GLN A 157 -12.41 -17.81 -5.87
CA GLN A 157 -13.45 -17.87 -4.83
C GLN A 157 -12.86 -17.94 -3.41
N LYS A 158 -11.67 -17.38 -3.21
CA LYS A 158 -10.97 -17.30 -1.93
C LYS A 158 -10.88 -15.85 -1.49
N SER A 159 -11.24 -15.57 -0.24
CA SER A 159 -11.00 -14.27 0.37
C SER A 159 -9.70 -14.33 1.16
N ILE A 160 -8.84 -13.34 0.98
CA ILE A 160 -7.63 -13.14 1.77
C ILE A 160 -7.76 -11.76 2.40
N GLU A 161 -7.53 -11.67 3.71
CA GLU A 161 -7.55 -10.40 4.41
C GLU A 161 -6.32 -9.57 4.04
N VAL A 162 -6.53 -8.26 3.83
CA VAL A 162 -5.49 -7.31 3.49
C VAL A 162 -5.39 -6.29 4.60
N ASP A 163 -4.23 -6.12 5.22
CA ASP A 163 -3.98 -5.06 6.20
C ASP A 163 -2.86 -4.12 5.78
N HIS A 164 -2.99 -2.86 6.15
CA HIS A 164 -2.15 -1.78 5.63
C HIS A 164 -1.16 -1.32 6.69
N MET A 165 0.12 -1.59 6.46
CA MET A 165 1.19 -1.12 7.32
C MET A 165 1.61 0.30 6.92
N VAL A 166 1.51 1.23 7.86
CA VAL A 166 2.03 2.59 7.72
C VAL A 166 3.36 2.74 8.45
N PHE A 167 4.20 3.67 8.03
CA PHE A 167 5.57 3.79 8.55
C PHE A 167 5.85 5.17 9.12
N SER A 168 6.37 5.21 10.34
CA SER A 168 7.09 6.41 10.81
C SER A 168 8.37 6.57 10.02
N ARG A 169 8.82 7.82 9.83
CA ARG A 169 9.96 8.12 8.95
C ARG A 169 10.91 9.14 9.55
N GLN A 170 12.19 8.98 9.24
CA GLN A 170 13.22 10.02 9.40
C GLN A 170 13.74 10.39 8.01
N GLY A 171 13.27 11.52 7.48
CA GLY A 171 13.44 11.80 6.06
C GLY A 171 12.71 10.74 5.22
N ILE A 172 13.38 10.19 4.21
CA ILE A 172 12.80 9.14 3.34
C ILE A 172 12.92 7.72 3.93
N ASP A 173 13.62 7.56 5.06
CA ASP A 173 13.90 6.28 5.68
C ASP A 173 12.76 5.84 6.60
N PRO A 174 12.17 4.64 6.40
CA PRO A 174 11.22 4.09 7.35
C PRO A 174 11.95 3.67 8.64
N LEU A 175 11.35 3.99 9.79
CA LEU A 175 11.90 3.65 11.11
C LEU A 175 11.14 2.52 11.79
N LYS A 176 9.80 2.58 11.76
CA LYS A 176 8.92 1.63 12.43
C LYS A 176 7.61 1.47 11.68
N GLY A 177 7.13 0.23 11.56
CA GLY A 177 5.82 -0.13 11.02
C GLY A 177 4.72 -0.07 12.07
N TYR A 178 3.55 0.40 11.65
CA TYR A 178 2.35 0.51 12.47
C TYR A 178 1.20 -0.16 11.73
N LEU A 179 0.48 -1.01 12.45
CA LEU A 179 -0.75 -1.66 12.04
C LEU A 179 -1.93 -1.10 12.84
N PRO A 180 -3.18 -1.29 12.39
CA PRO A 180 -4.36 -0.89 13.16
C PRO A 180 -4.40 -1.60 14.52
N GLU A 181 -5.07 -1.00 15.50
CA GLU A 181 -5.18 -1.59 16.84
C GLU A 181 -6.00 -2.89 16.82
N SER A 182 -6.93 -2.98 15.87
CA SER A 182 -7.74 -4.17 15.63
C SER A 182 -7.00 -5.29 14.89
N PHE A 183 -5.75 -5.05 14.45
CA PHE A 183 -4.98 -6.01 13.66
C PHE A 183 -4.88 -7.37 14.33
N ARG A 184 -5.16 -8.41 13.55
CA ARG A 184 -4.95 -9.80 13.96
C ARG A 184 -4.35 -10.56 12.79
N LEU A 185 -3.16 -11.10 13.01
CA LEU A 185 -2.53 -11.93 12.02
C LEU A 185 -3.36 -13.20 11.79
N MET A 186 -3.68 -13.48 10.52
CA MET A 186 -4.44 -14.66 10.12
C MET A 186 -3.51 -15.68 9.48
N GLY A 187 -3.38 -16.85 10.11
CA GLY A 187 -2.53 -17.92 9.62
C GLY A 187 -1.04 -17.66 9.77
N ASP A 188 -0.24 -18.56 9.19
CA ASP A 188 1.23 -18.53 9.31
C ASP A 188 1.90 -18.12 7.99
N ARG A 189 1.15 -17.98 6.89
CA ARG A 189 1.68 -17.64 5.57
C ARG A 189 1.24 -16.25 5.12
N VAL A 190 2.17 -15.30 5.19
CA VAL A 190 1.92 -13.89 4.89
C VAL A 190 2.58 -13.50 3.58
N LEU A 191 1.84 -12.72 2.79
CA LEU A 191 2.38 -12.02 1.64
C LEU A 191 2.55 -10.53 1.95
N LEU A 192 3.78 -10.03 1.91
CA LEU A 192 4.04 -8.59 1.88
C LEU A 192 3.86 -8.06 0.46
N VAL A 193 3.22 -6.91 0.32
CA VAL A 193 3.02 -6.26 -0.98
C VAL A 193 3.55 -4.84 -0.94
N ASP A 194 4.43 -4.50 -1.88
CA ASP A 194 4.96 -3.14 -2.05
C ASP A 194 4.83 -2.71 -3.53
N ASP A 195 4.88 -1.41 -3.81
CA ASP A 195 4.96 -0.94 -5.20
C ASP A 195 6.35 -1.14 -5.79
N ALA A 196 7.39 -0.82 -5.01
CA ALA A 196 8.77 -1.03 -5.43
C ALA A 196 9.71 -1.35 -4.26
N VAL A 197 10.57 -2.35 -4.46
CA VAL A 197 11.69 -2.67 -3.58
C VAL A 197 12.98 -2.19 -4.24
N MET A 198 13.23 -0.88 -4.21
CA MET A 198 14.50 -0.32 -4.72
C MET A 198 15.66 -0.48 -3.74
N GLU A 199 15.32 -0.62 -2.46
CA GLU A 199 16.25 -0.85 -1.36
C GLU A 199 15.58 -1.73 -0.30
N THR A 200 16.38 -2.25 0.61
CA THR A 200 15.97 -3.23 1.60
C THR A 200 15.22 -2.64 2.80
N LYS A 201 15.20 -1.30 2.99
CA LYS A 201 14.76 -0.66 4.24
C LYS A 201 13.27 -0.86 4.57
N THR A 202 12.35 -0.58 3.64
CA THR A 202 10.90 -0.75 3.90
C THR A 202 10.57 -2.20 4.22
N ALA A 203 11.03 -3.10 3.34
CA ALA A 203 10.84 -4.54 3.51
C ALA A 203 11.47 -5.05 4.83
N GLN A 204 12.63 -4.53 5.23
CA GLN A 204 13.25 -4.84 6.53
C GLN A 204 12.35 -4.44 7.69
N VAL A 205 11.82 -3.22 7.69
CA VAL A 205 10.93 -2.74 8.76
C VAL A 205 9.66 -3.59 8.84
N MET A 206 9.10 -4.03 7.70
CA MET A 206 7.96 -4.94 7.69
C MET A 206 8.31 -6.32 8.29
N LEU A 207 9.44 -6.90 7.89
CA LEU A 207 9.93 -8.16 8.42
C LEU A 207 10.13 -8.08 9.95
N ASP A 208 10.75 -7.00 10.42
CA ASP A 208 11.00 -6.80 11.85
C ASP A 208 9.69 -6.63 12.63
N THR A 209 8.76 -5.83 12.09
CA THR A 209 7.42 -5.63 12.69
C THR A 209 6.66 -6.96 12.78
N LEU A 210 6.74 -7.81 11.75
CA LEU A 210 6.08 -9.11 11.77
C LEU A 210 6.77 -10.13 12.66
N ALA A 211 8.10 -10.12 12.73
CA ALA A 211 8.84 -11.00 13.63
C ALA A 211 8.50 -10.72 15.11
N GLU A 212 8.19 -9.46 15.46
CA GLU A 212 7.71 -9.10 16.80
C GLU A 212 6.30 -9.66 17.10
N ILE A 213 5.45 -9.80 16.08
CA ILE A 213 4.07 -10.27 16.21
C ILE A 213 3.98 -11.80 16.15
N SER A 214 4.62 -12.41 15.15
CA SER A 214 4.66 -13.86 14.93
C SER A 214 6.03 -14.27 14.38
N PRO A 215 6.96 -14.71 15.24
CA PRO A 215 8.34 -15.04 14.82
C PRO A 215 8.46 -16.29 13.95
N HIS A 216 7.38 -17.04 13.78
CA HIS A 216 7.34 -18.29 13.01
C HIS A 216 6.62 -18.15 11.67
N CYS A 217 6.17 -16.95 11.32
CA CYS A 217 5.46 -16.70 10.07
C CYS A 217 6.38 -16.94 8.85
N GLU A 218 5.88 -17.69 7.88
CA GLU A 218 6.44 -17.83 6.54
C GLU A 218 6.07 -16.59 5.72
N ILE A 219 7.07 -15.74 5.44
CA ILE A 219 6.85 -14.45 4.77
C ILE A 219 7.30 -14.56 3.31
N SER A 220 6.39 -14.25 2.40
CA SER A 220 6.65 -14.02 0.97
C SER A 220 6.53 -12.53 0.64
N ILE A 221 7.06 -12.11 -0.50
CA ILE A 221 6.94 -10.72 -0.97
C ILE A 221 6.49 -10.66 -2.42
N LEU A 222 5.63 -9.70 -2.72
CA LEU A 222 5.30 -9.25 -4.07
C LEU A 222 5.69 -7.79 -4.21
N ALA A 223 6.35 -7.46 -5.31
CA ALA A 223 6.65 -6.09 -5.69
C ALA A 223 6.50 -5.91 -7.20
N VAL A 224 5.98 -4.76 -7.63
CA VAL A 224 5.87 -4.44 -9.06
C VAL A 224 7.25 -4.20 -9.65
N ASP A 225 8.09 -3.46 -8.93
CA ASP A 225 9.47 -3.21 -9.33
C ASP A 225 10.46 -3.64 -8.24
N ILE A 226 11.60 -4.21 -8.64
CA ILE A 226 12.69 -4.58 -7.73
C ILE A 226 14.00 -4.20 -8.39
N ASP A 227 14.73 -3.29 -7.75
CA ASP A 227 16.01 -2.79 -8.24
C ASP A 227 17.04 -3.92 -8.41
N PRO A 228 17.84 -3.91 -9.50
CA PRO A 228 18.85 -4.93 -9.77
C PRO A 228 19.86 -5.15 -8.63
N ASP A 229 20.31 -4.10 -7.95
CA ASP A 229 21.26 -4.22 -6.85
C ASP A 229 20.60 -4.92 -5.66
N THR A 230 19.32 -4.64 -5.40
CA THR A 230 18.55 -5.37 -4.39
C THR A 230 18.41 -6.85 -4.76
N ARG A 231 18.14 -7.20 -6.03
CA ARG A 231 18.10 -8.60 -6.50
C ARG A 231 19.45 -9.31 -6.29
N MET A 232 20.56 -8.60 -6.50
CA MET A 232 21.92 -9.15 -6.36
C MET A 232 22.43 -9.20 -4.91
N SER A 233 21.79 -8.46 -3.99
CA SER A 233 22.27 -8.32 -2.61
C SER A 233 22.08 -9.56 -1.73
N GLY A 234 21.31 -10.56 -2.16
CA GLY A 234 20.88 -11.70 -1.35
C GLY A 234 19.79 -11.37 -0.32
N PHE A 235 19.33 -10.11 -0.24
CA PHE A 235 18.26 -9.73 0.69
C PHE A 235 16.96 -10.49 0.46
N LEU A 236 16.66 -10.80 -0.81
CA LEU A 236 15.44 -11.50 -1.21
C LEU A 236 15.40 -12.96 -0.74
N ASP A 237 16.54 -13.56 -0.39
CA ASP A 237 16.64 -14.94 0.13
C ASP A 237 15.98 -15.11 1.50
N ARG A 238 15.58 -14.00 2.15
CA ARG A 238 14.84 -13.99 3.41
C ARG A 238 13.36 -14.31 3.23
N PHE A 239 12.84 -14.23 2.02
CA PHE A 239 11.45 -14.53 1.71
C PHE A 239 11.30 -15.97 1.23
N VAL A 240 10.23 -16.64 1.65
CA VAL A 240 9.90 -18.00 1.18
C VAL A 240 9.67 -18.00 -0.32
N ARG A 241 9.01 -16.95 -0.81
CA ARG A 241 8.82 -16.71 -2.25
C ARG A 241 8.86 -15.21 -2.55
N VAL A 242 9.37 -14.90 -3.73
CA VAL A 242 9.35 -13.57 -4.32
C VAL A 242 8.49 -13.65 -5.58
N TYR A 243 7.38 -12.93 -5.59
CA TYR A 243 6.52 -12.79 -6.76
C TYR A 243 6.96 -11.54 -7.52
N THR A 244 7.38 -11.75 -8.76
CA THR A 244 7.74 -10.69 -9.70
C THR A 244 6.91 -10.81 -10.96
N PHE A 245 6.80 -9.71 -11.69
CA PHE A 245 6.19 -9.69 -13.02
C PHE A 245 7.29 -9.79 -14.08
N ASP A 246 7.02 -10.51 -15.15
CA ASP A 246 7.93 -10.60 -16.29
C ASP A 246 7.79 -9.33 -17.14
N GLU A 247 8.91 -8.67 -17.47
CA GLU A 247 8.97 -7.54 -18.42
C GLU A 247 9.32 -8.00 -19.84
#